data_AF-A0A8J7G7H5-F1
#
_entry.id   AF-A0A8J7G7H5-F1
#
_cell.length_a   1.000
_cell.length_b   1.000
_cell.length_c   1.000
_cell.angle_alpha   90.00
_cell.angle_beta   90.00
_cell.angle_gamma   90.00
#
_symmetry.space_group_name_H-M   'P 1'
#
loop_
_entity.id
_entity.type
_entity.pdbx_description
1 polymer ?
#
loop_
_entity_poly.entity_id
_entity_poly.type
_entity_poly.pdbx_seq_one_letter_code
_entity_poly.pdbx_strand_id
1 'polypeptide(L)'
;MTHQETFTVIAPIKPDQVDDLRAVLETIQRNVRHNDLIPFARFPQVHFARFVILEAVIDPLRNTTIPASLAFSSCIDAPLKDYLQSLMKIAGSGLDQVFSHCESYPPPPQRTVSSRLAYLRKHSVKSQAFYVNTIGRTVQQIRQEADLRDKIEHFLDQYQQDHNQTHNSADATAVRRAIQEFVRREPALSWALRPAPSPSLLWRIREKLHFLGGLVVILLLGLVFLPFAPIFVAILRWKEETDPHPQQNPNFRLSQFHRLHLAQDEDFFSQNQFSVVGFIKPGWFRYGTLRVILWLINFAARHIFNNGDLGTVPLLKLSGVDTIHFANWIVIDRGRRELFISNYDGSLEDYMNDFINKVAWGLNLAFSHGVDYPKTRWLVKGGARDEQIYKAVLRKYQIRTQVWYPAYPDLSAINISNNAQIRAGLFQPLDTTATQAWLSRL
;
A
#
# COMPACT_ATOMS: atom_id res chain seq x y z
N MET A 1 20.66 -3.96 -2.20
CA MET A 1 19.55 -4.61 -2.94
C MET A 1 18.40 -3.65 -2.94
N THR A 2 17.75 -3.47 -4.09
CA THR A 2 16.56 -2.64 -4.19
C THR A 2 15.40 -3.31 -3.48
N HIS A 3 14.69 -2.54 -2.69
CA HIS A 3 13.49 -2.91 -1.95
C HIS A 3 12.64 -1.65 -1.81
N GLN A 4 11.39 -1.80 -1.42
CA GLN A 4 10.50 -0.67 -1.28
C GLN A 4 10.50 -0.14 0.16
N GLU A 5 10.48 1.18 0.29
CA GLU A 5 10.32 1.90 1.54
C GLU A 5 9.08 2.80 1.45
N THR A 6 8.54 3.17 2.61
CA THR A 6 7.50 4.20 2.70
C THR A 6 8.02 5.38 3.49
N PHE A 7 7.67 6.58 3.04
CA PHE A 7 7.94 7.82 3.75
C PHE A 7 6.62 8.53 4.00
N THR A 8 6.31 8.79 5.27
CA THR A 8 5.12 9.52 5.66
C THR A 8 5.49 10.68 6.56
N VAL A 9 4.89 11.85 6.28
CA VAL A 9 4.99 13.09 7.05
C VAL A 9 3.60 13.47 7.51
N ILE A 10 3.45 13.82 8.78
CA ILE A 10 2.21 14.37 9.35
C ILE A 10 2.55 15.74 9.95
N ALA A 11 2.05 16.81 9.32
CA ALA A 11 2.35 18.18 9.69
C ALA A 11 1.06 18.93 10.05
N PRO A 12 0.93 19.51 11.27
CA PRO A 12 -0.23 20.33 11.61
C PRO A 12 -0.42 21.49 10.62
N ILE A 13 -1.66 21.71 10.17
CA ILE A 13 -2.02 22.82 9.29
C ILE A 13 -2.38 24.02 10.17
N LYS A 14 -1.97 25.22 9.77
CA LYS A 14 -2.39 26.45 10.48
C LYS A 14 -3.93 26.57 10.40
N PRO A 15 -4.62 26.99 11.48
CA PRO A 15 -6.08 26.97 11.55
C PRO A 15 -6.80 27.58 10.33
N ASP A 16 -6.30 28.73 9.84
CA ASP A 16 -6.93 29.49 8.75
C ASP A 16 -6.32 29.21 7.36
N GLN A 17 -5.65 28.06 7.18
CA GLN A 17 -4.92 27.75 5.94
C GLN A 17 -5.36 26.42 5.30
N VAL A 18 -6.39 25.77 5.83
CA VAL A 18 -6.89 24.49 5.30
C VAL A 18 -7.41 24.63 3.88
N ASP A 19 -8.24 25.64 3.61
CA ASP A 19 -8.84 25.85 2.29
C ASP A 19 -7.81 26.32 1.26
N ASP A 20 -6.89 27.21 1.64
CA ASP A 20 -5.77 27.64 0.79
C ASP A 20 -4.88 26.45 0.40
N LEU A 21 -4.53 25.61 1.38
CA LEU A 21 -3.79 24.38 1.12
C LEU A 21 -4.55 23.44 0.19
N ARG A 22 -5.87 23.29 0.39
CA ARG A 22 -6.71 22.45 -0.47
C ARG A 22 -6.68 22.95 -1.91
N ALA A 23 -6.74 24.26 -2.15
CA ALA A 23 -6.63 24.87 -3.47
C ALA A 23 -5.25 24.60 -4.12
N VAL A 24 -4.16 24.72 -3.36
CA VAL A 24 -2.81 24.37 -3.84
C VAL A 24 -2.75 22.89 -4.24
N LEU A 25 -3.24 21.99 -3.39
CA LEU A 25 -3.26 20.56 -3.68
C LEU A 25 -4.11 20.22 -4.91
N GLU A 26 -5.24 20.90 -5.11
CA GLU A 26 -6.06 20.72 -6.31
C GLU A 26 -5.28 21.07 -7.59
N THR A 27 -4.45 22.12 -7.56
CA THR A 27 -3.59 22.45 -8.71
C THR A 27 -2.59 21.35 -9.05
N ILE A 28 -2.06 20.66 -8.03
CA ILE A 28 -1.19 19.50 -8.21
C ILE A 28 -1.99 18.36 -8.84
N GLN A 29 -3.18 18.05 -8.32
CA GLN A 29 -4.00 16.94 -8.77
C GLN A 29 -4.46 17.06 -10.23
N ARG A 30 -4.79 18.27 -10.70
CA ARG A 30 -5.18 18.52 -12.11
C ARG A 30 -4.17 17.99 -13.13
N ASN A 31 -2.88 18.02 -12.79
CA ASN A 31 -1.83 17.39 -13.59
C ASN A 31 -0.80 16.71 -12.68
N VAL A 32 -1.24 15.66 -11.99
CA VAL A 32 -0.42 15.01 -10.96
C VAL A 32 0.95 14.53 -11.47
N ARG A 33 1.06 14.20 -12.76
CA ARG A 33 2.31 13.73 -13.35
C ARG A 33 3.31 14.88 -13.62
N HIS A 34 2.83 16.00 -14.13
CA HIS A 34 3.68 17.04 -14.75
C HIS A 34 3.39 18.47 -14.27
N ASN A 35 2.67 18.65 -13.16
CA ASN A 35 2.46 19.97 -12.55
C ASN A 35 3.78 20.65 -12.14
N ASP A 36 3.75 21.98 -12.05
CA ASP A 36 4.94 22.79 -11.79
C ASP A 36 5.42 22.77 -10.32
N LEU A 37 4.58 22.30 -9.40
CA LEU A 37 4.88 22.28 -7.97
C LEU A 37 5.68 21.03 -7.60
N ILE A 38 5.09 19.86 -7.86
CA ILE A 38 5.63 18.54 -7.53
C ILE A 38 5.38 17.61 -8.73
N PRO A 39 6.23 17.67 -9.77
CA PRO A 39 6.09 16.85 -10.97
C PRO A 39 6.47 15.40 -10.66
N PHE A 40 5.51 14.60 -10.18
CA PHE A 40 5.78 13.26 -9.66
C PHE A 40 6.42 12.31 -10.68
N ALA A 41 6.18 12.50 -11.99
CA ALA A 41 6.79 11.70 -13.05
C ALA A 41 8.32 11.86 -13.14
N ARG A 42 8.90 12.92 -12.58
CA ARG A 42 10.35 13.16 -12.55
C ARG A 42 11.08 12.40 -11.44
N PHE A 43 10.36 11.65 -10.59
CA PHE A 43 10.94 10.83 -9.53
C PHE A 43 10.85 9.34 -9.93
N PRO A 44 11.89 8.79 -10.57
CA PRO A 44 11.83 7.45 -11.16
C PRO A 44 11.67 6.33 -10.12
N GLN A 45 11.93 6.61 -8.85
CA GLN A 45 11.78 5.68 -7.73
C GLN A 45 10.39 5.68 -7.08
N VAL A 46 9.50 6.61 -7.41
CA VAL A 46 8.19 6.72 -6.74
C VAL A 46 7.19 5.78 -7.40
N HIS A 47 6.67 4.80 -6.66
CA HIS A 47 5.56 3.96 -7.11
C HIS A 47 4.23 4.69 -6.93
N PHE A 48 4.02 5.20 -5.73
CA PHE A 48 2.81 5.92 -5.35
C PHE A 48 3.16 7.12 -4.47
N ALA A 49 2.45 8.23 -4.66
CA ALA A 49 2.52 9.36 -3.74
C ALA A 49 1.14 9.94 -3.51
N ARG A 50 0.90 10.51 -2.32
CA ARG A 50 -0.35 11.18 -2.01
C ARG A 50 -0.23 12.29 -0.99
N PHE A 51 -1.14 13.26 -1.10
CA PHE A 51 -1.45 14.22 -0.05
C PHE A 51 -2.87 13.98 0.45
N VAL A 52 -3.01 13.96 1.77
CA VAL A 52 -4.28 13.77 2.47
C VAL A 52 -4.40 14.82 3.57
N ILE A 53 -5.45 15.63 3.54
CA ILE A 53 -5.82 16.54 4.62
C ILE A 53 -6.60 15.72 5.64
N LEU A 54 -6.01 15.58 6.82
CA LEU A 54 -6.69 15.07 8.01
C LEU A 54 -7.45 16.25 8.62
N GLU A 55 -8.75 16.32 8.38
CA GLU A 55 -9.61 17.40 8.87
C GLU A 55 -9.56 17.50 10.40
N ALA A 56 -9.84 18.71 10.92
CA ALA A 56 -9.96 18.94 12.35
C ALA A 56 -11.16 18.15 12.89
N VAL A 57 -10.98 17.45 14.01
CA VAL A 57 -12.01 16.59 14.61
C VAL A 57 -12.02 16.71 16.12
N ILE A 58 -13.19 16.54 16.72
CA ILE A 58 -13.31 16.36 18.17
C ILE A 58 -13.08 14.89 18.47
N ASP A 59 -12.11 14.59 19.33
CA ASP A 59 -11.91 13.22 19.80
C ASP A 59 -13.11 12.80 20.68
N PRO A 60 -13.91 11.81 20.25
CA PRO A 60 -15.12 11.43 20.97
C PRO A 60 -14.84 10.83 22.35
N LEU A 61 -13.60 10.40 22.62
CA LEU A 61 -13.20 9.77 23.87
C LEU A 61 -12.66 10.77 24.91
N ARG A 62 -12.14 11.91 24.45
CA ARG A 62 -11.48 12.91 25.30
C ARG A 62 -12.14 14.28 25.25
N ASN A 63 -13.13 14.47 24.38
CA ASN A 63 -13.78 15.75 24.11
C ASN A 63 -12.78 16.90 23.89
N THR A 64 -11.71 16.61 23.16
CA THR A 64 -10.66 17.58 22.83
C THR A 64 -10.46 17.64 21.34
N THR A 65 -10.26 18.85 20.82
CA THR A 65 -10.01 19.07 19.40
C THR A 65 -8.63 18.53 19.01
N ILE A 66 -8.60 17.75 17.94
CA ILE A 66 -7.40 17.42 17.19
C ILE A 66 -7.38 18.37 15.98
N PRO A 67 -6.37 19.25 15.85
CA PRO A 67 -6.32 20.20 14.75
C PRO A 67 -6.10 19.49 13.41
N ALA A 68 -6.40 20.19 12.32
CA ALA A 68 -6.18 19.67 10.98
C ALA A 68 -4.68 19.42 10.75
N SER A 69 -4.35 18.38 9.98
CA SER A 69 -2.96 18.03 9.65
C SER A 69 -2.85 17.57 8.20
N LEU A 70 -1.74 17.90 7.55
CA LEU A 70 -1.39 17.42 6.22
C LEU A 70 -0.58 16.13 6.36
N ALA A 71 -1.09 15.05 5.76
CA ALA A 71 -0.35 13.82 5.55
C ALA A 71 0.22 13.78 4.13
N PHE A 72 1.54 13.70 4.01
CA PHE A 72 2.23 13.41 2.75
C PHE A 72 2.84 12.01 2.84
N SER A 73 2.45 11.11 1.94
CA SER A 73 2.95 9.73 1.93
C SER A 73 3.48 9.33 0.56
N SER A 74 4.57 8.58 0.52
CA SER A 74 5.13 8.03 -0.72
C SER A 74 5.62 6.61 -0.51
N CYS A 75 5.30 5.71 -1.44
CA CYS A 75 5.90 4.39 -1.59
C CYS A 75 6.99 4.47 -2.67
N ILE A 76 8.22 4.14 -2.32
CA ILE A 76 9.40 4.38 -3.16
C ILE A 76 10.31 3.16 -3.23
N ASP A 77 11.11 3.10 -4.29
CA ASP A 77 12.33 2.30 -4.30
C ASP A 77 13.38 2.94 -3.38
N ALA A 78 14.00 2.10 -2.55
CA ALA A 78 15.11 2.49 -1.70
C ALA A 78 16.35 2.89 -2.52
N PRO A 79 17.21 3.79 -2.01
CA PRO A 79 17.18 4.34 -0.65
C PRO A 79 16.36 5.63 -0.51
N LEU A 80 15.67 5.79 0.63
CA LEU A 80 14.93 7.01 0.97
C LEU A 80 15.77 8.29 0.91
N LYS A 81 17.07 8.20 1.22
CA LYS A 81 17.97 9.35 1.17
C LYS A 81 17.99 10.01 -0.22
N ASP A 82 18.07 9.21 -1.27
CA ASP A 82 18.18 9.70 -2.64
C ASP A 82 16.85 10.31 -3.10
N TYR A 83 15.73 9.72 -2.66
CA TYR A 83 14.40 10.28 -2.89
C TYR A 83 14.27 11.66 -2.23
N LEU A 84 14.62 11.80 -0.96
CA LEU A 84 14.52 13.07 -0.24
C LEU A 84 15.42 14.14 -0.87
N GLN A 85 16.63 13.78 -1.32
CA GLN A 85 17.52 14.70 -2.04
C GLN A 85 16.89 15.19 -3.35
N SER A 86 16.37 14.27 -4.16
CA SER A 86 15.66 14.62 -5.40
C SER A 86 14.44 15.48 -5.12
N LEU A 87 13.66 15.17 -4.08
CA LEU A 87 12.47 15.92 -3.69
C LEU A 87 12.83 17.37 -3.34
N MET A 88 13.91 17.60 -2.58
CA MET A 88 14.34 18.96 -2.24
C MET A 88 14.85 19.74 -3.46
N LYS A 89 15.51 19.05 -4.40
CA LYS A 89 16.12 19.65 -5.59
C LYS A 89 15.09 19.98 -6.67
N ILE A 90 14.17 19.05 -6.94
CA ILE A 90 13.23 19.13 -8.07
C ILE A 90 11.96 19.87 -7.66
N ALA A 91 11.44 19.61 -6.46
CA ALA A 91 10.16 20.12 -5.99
C ALA A 91 10.28 21.10 -4.82
N GLY A 92 11.47 21.65 -4.56
CA GLY A 92 11.73 22.50 -3.38
C GLY A 92 10.79 23.71 -3.27
N SER A 93 10.53 24.41 -4.38
CA SER A 93 9.58 25.53 -4.44
C SER A 93 8.13 25.09 -4.27
N GLY A 94 7.73 23.94 -4.84
CA GLY A 94 6.40 23.37 -4.63
C GLY A 94 6.16 22.91 -3.20
N LEU A 95 7.16 22.30 -2.57
CA LEU A 95 7.13 21.98 -1.15
C LEU A 95 7.02 23.23 -0.29
N ASP A 96 7.67 24.33 -0.67
CA ASP A 96 7.51 25.60 0.03
C ASP A 96 6.07 26.10 -0.05
N GLN A 97 5.44 26.01 -1.21
CA GLN A 97 4.04 26.41 -1.38
C GLN A 97 3.12 25.54 -0.52
N VAL A 98 3.25 24.21 -0.60
CA VAL A 98 2.42 23.27 0.18
C VAL A 98 2.63 23.42 1.68
N PHE A 99 3.87 23.29 2.17
CA PHE A 99 4.13 23.25 3.61
C PHE A 99 4.18 24.64 4.26
N SER A 100 4.16 25.74 3.51
CA SER A 100 4.01 27.08 4.11
C SER A 100 2.66 27.28 4.81
N HIS A 101 1.66 26.47 4.47
CA HIS A 101 0.36 26.39 5.14
C HIS A 101 0.42 25.59 6.46
N CYS A 102 1.52 24.86 6.71
CA CYS A 102 1.71 24.07 7.92
C CYS A 102 2.42 24.85 9.03
N GLU A 103 2.17 24.46 10.27
CA GLU A 103 2.80 25.06 11.45
C GLU A 103 4.32 24.83 11.44
N SER A 104 5.05 25.82 11.97
CA SER A 104 6.52 25.76 12.14
C SER A 104 7.33 25.52 10.85
N TYR A 105 6.74 25.68 9.67
CA TYR A 105 7.50 25.60 8.42
C TYR A 105 8.44 26.81 8.27
N PRO A 106 9.67 26.65 7.75
CA PRO A 106 10.62 27.75 7.65
C PRO A 106 10.05 28.97 6.89
N PRO A 107 10.20 30.19 7.43
CA PRO A 107 9.81 31.40 6.73
C PRO A 107 10.67 31.61 5.47
N PRO A 108 10.20 32.35 4.44
CA PRO A 108 10.86 32.45 3.14
C PRO A 108 12.39 32.68 3.18
N PRO A 109 12.95 33.59 4.02
CA PRO A 109 14.39 33.82 4.07
C PRO A 109 15.22 32.62 4.57
N GLN A 110 14.59 31.68 5.28
CA GLN A 110 15.25 30.51 5.89
C GLN A 110 15.01 29.22 5.11
N ARG A 111 14.30 29.27 3.96
CA ARG A 111 14.00 28.10 3.14
C ARG A 111 15.23 27.69 2.34
N THR A 112 15.82 26.58 2.75
CA THR A 112 16.99 25.96 2.13
C THR A 112 16.74 24.46 1.98
N VAL A 113 17.56 23.77 1.19
CA VAL A 113 17.51 22.30 1.09
C VAL A 113 17.58 21.65 2.49
N SER A 114 18.46 22.16 3.35
CA SER A 114 18.66 21.64 4.70
C SER A 114 17.46 21.89 5.62
N SER A 115 16.87 23.09 5.60
CA SER A 115 15.73 23.41 6.47
C SER A 115 14.45 22.67 6.05
N ARG A 116 14.21 22.50 4.74
CA ARG A 116 13.12 21.66 4.22
C ARG A 116 13.28 20.21 4.63
N LEU A 117 14.48 19.64 4.46
CA LEU A 117 14.77 18.27 4.85
C LEU A 117 14.62 18.05 6.36
N ALA A 118 15.10 18.99 7.18
CA ALA A 118 14.93 18.97 8.62
C ALA A 118 13.45 19.01 9.01
N TYR A 119 12.65 19.85 8.36
CA TYR A 119 11.20 19.93 8.59
C TYR A 119 10.50 18.60 8.28
N LEU A 120 10.74 18.01 7.11
CA LEU A 120 10.13 16.74 6.73
C LEU A 120 10.56 15.60 7.65
N ARG A 121 11.83 15.54 8.07
CA ARG A 121 12.31 14.53 9.04
C ARG A 121 11.68 14.70 10.42
N LYS A 122 11.55 15.94 10.91
CA LYS A 122 10.93 16.24 12.20
C LYS A 122 9.47 15.78 12.25
N HIS A 123 8.76 15.91 11.15
CA HIS A 123 7.35 15.52 11.03
C HIS A 123 7.16 14.11 10.45
N SER A 124 8.25 13.36 10.23
CA SER A 124 8.16 12.02 9.70
C SER A 124 7.64 11.06 10.76
N VAL A 125 6.63 10.28 10.39
CA VAL A 125 6.07 9.22 11.23
C VAL A 125 6.42 7.87 10.64
N LYS A 126 6.77 6.92 11.51
CA LYS A 126 7.03 5.54 11.09
C LYS A 126 5.72 4.79 10.94
N SER A 127 5.60 4.04 9.86
CA SER A 127 4.61 2.97 9.72
C SER A 127 4.79 1.91 10.81
N GLN A 128 3.69 1.47 11.40
CA GLN A 128 3.69 0.35 12.34
C GLN A 128 3.64 -0.99 11.61
N ALA A 129 2.95 -1.03 10.46
CA ALA A 129 3.01 -2.12 9.51
C ALA A 129 3.04 -1.58 8.08
N PHE A 130 3.77 -2.28 7.21
CA PHE A 130 3.86 -1.96 5.80
C PHE A 130 3.89 -3.24 4.96
N TYR A 131 2.99 -3.31 3.99
CA TYR A 131 2.90 -4.41 3.04
C TYR A 131 3.29 -3.93 1.65
N VAL A 132 3.98 -4.79 0.91
CA VAL A 132 4.43 -4.59 -0.47
C VAL A 132 4.14 -5.88 -1.22
N ASN A 133 3.41 -5.81 -2.32
CA ASN A 133 3.09 -6.98 -3.13
C ASN A 133 4.33 -7.51 -3.88
N THR A 134 4.98 -6.62 -4.61
CA THR A 134 6.02 -6.97 -5.60
C THR A 134 7.42 -6.66 -5.09
N ILE A 135 7.75 -7.17 -3.90
CA ILE A 135 9.01 -6.87 -3.20
C ILE A 135 10.23 -6.99 -4.11
N GLY A 136 11.04 -5.92 -4.13
CA GLY A 136 12.30 -5.85 -4.86
C GLY A 136 12.18 -5.51 -6.34
N ARG A 137 10.96 -5.37 -6.88
CA ARG A 137 10.74 -4.91 -8.26
C ARG A 137 10.64 -3.38 -8.28
N THR A 138 11.55 -2.75 -9.00
CA THR A 138 11.59 -1.28 -9.12
C THR A 138 10.51 -0.75 -10.04
N VAL A 139 10.16 0.52 -9.91
CA VAL A 139 9.29 1.22 -10.89
C VAL A 139 9.83 1.06 -12.31
N GLN A 140 11.15 1.21 -12.48
CA GLN A 140 11.81 1.03 -13.78
C GLN A 140 11.61 -0.40 -14.30
N GLN A 141 11.87 -1.41 -13.47
CA GLN A 141 11.70 -2.80 -13.85
C GLN A 141 10.25 -3.12 -14.22
N ILE A 142 9.28 -2.62 -13.44
CA ILE A 142 7.84 -2.83 -13.71
C ILE A 142 7.46 -2.29 -15.09
N ARG A 143 7.88 -1.06 -15.42
CA ARG A 143 7.62 -0.46 -16.73
C ARG A 143 8.32 -1.19 -17.87
N GLN A 144 9.57 -1.58 -17.66
CA GLN A 144 10.35 -2.34 -18.63
C GLN A 144 9.70 -3.71 -18.90
N GLU A 145 9.27 -4.42 -17.87
CA GLU A 145 8.61 -5.73 -18.01
C GLU A 145 7.24 -5.64 -18.68
N ALA A 146 6.52 -4.53 -18.51
CA ALA A 146 5.32 -4.25 -19.30
C ALA A 146 5.65 -3.98 -20.78
N ASP A 147 6.59 -3.09 -21.09
CA ASP A 147 7.03 -2.81 -22.47
C ASP A 147 7.56 -4.07 -23.18
N LEU A 148 8.26 -4.95 -22.45
CA LEU A 148 8.70 -6.25 -22.97
C LEU A 148 7.50 -7.11 -23.40
N ARG A 149 6.49 -7.22 -22.54
CA ARG A 149 5.29 -8.01 -22.85
C ARG A 149 4.58 -7.44 -24.07
N ASP A 150 4.29 -6.14 -24.09
CA ASP A 150 3.56 -5.49 -25.17
C ASP A 150 4.27 -5.69 -26.54
N LYS A 151 5.60 -5.60 -26.56
CA LYS A 151 6.39 -5.85 -27.77
C LYS A 151 6.41 -7.31 -28.21
N ILE A 152 6.41 -8.25 -27.26
CA ILE A 152 6.31 -9.68 -27.58
C ILE A 152 4.93 -10.00 -28.15
N GLU A 153 3.86 -9.49 -27.54
CA GLU A 153 2.49 -9.67 -28.04
C GLU A 153 2.35 -9.10 -29.46
N HIS A 154 2.84 -7.89 -29.70
CA HIS A 154 2.82 -7.29 -31.04
C HIS A 154 3.62 -8.11 -32.07
N PHE A 155 4.79 -8.64 -31.68
CA PHE A 155 5.56 -9.54 -32.52
C PHE A 155 4.80 -10.84 -32.82
N LEU A 156 4.10 -11.41 -31.83
CA LEU A 156 3.34 -12.65 -31.99
C LEU A 156 2.13 -12.46 -32.91
N ASP A 157 1.44 -11.32 -32.83
CA ASP A 157 0.34 -10.99 -33.74
C ASP A 157 0.80 -10.99 -35.20
N GLN A 158 1.97 -10.41 -35.48
CA GLN A 158 2.58 -10.42 -36.81
C GLN A 158 3.07 -11.80 -37.22
N TYR A 159 3.76 -12.49 -36.31
CA TYR A 159 4.29 -13.83 -36.53
C TYR A 159 3.17 -14.81 -36.90
N GLN A 160 2.02 -14.73 -36.23
CA GLN A 160 0.85 -15.55 -36.53
C GLN A 160 0.28 -15.25 -37.92
N GLN A 161 0.17 -13.97 -38.30
CA GLN A 161 -0.32 -13.57 -39.64
C GLN A 161 0.54 -14.17 -40.76
N ASP A 162 1.87 -14.13 -40.62
CA ASP A 162 2.80 -14.65 -41.62
C ASP A 162 2.81 -16.19 -41.70
N HIS A 163 2.51 -16.89 -40.60
CA HIS A 163 2.60 -18.36 -40.50
C HIS A 163 1.23 -19.07 -40.59
N ASN A 164 0.12 -18.33 -40.73
CA ASN A 164 -1.25 -18.87 -40.87
C ASN A 164 -1.45 -19.75 -42.13
N GLN A 165 -0.53 -19.72 -43.10
CA GLN A 165 -0.61 -20.56 -44.31
C GLN A 165 -0.12 -22.00 -44.10
N THR A 166 0.58 -22.30 -43.01
CA THR A 166 1.04 -23.66 -42.68
C THR A 166 0.19 -24.26 -41.56
N HIS A 167 -0.72 -25.17 -41.93
CA HIS A 167 -1.66 -25.93 -41.07
C HIS A 167 -0.98 -26.94 -40.11
N ASN A 168 0.17 -26.61 -39.52
CA ASN A 168 0.75 -27.38 -38.42
C ASN A 168 0.68 -26.53 -37.16
N SER A 169 0.11 -27.07 -36.09
CA SER A 169 0.20 -26.51 -34.75
C SER A 169 1.65 -26.10 -34.49
N ALA A 170 1.91 -24.80 -34.38
CA ALA A 170 3.27 -24.31 -34.20
C ALA A 170 3.85 -24.98 -32.94
N ASP A 171 5.00 -25.66 -33.10
CA ASP A 171 5.73 -26.23 -31.97
C ASP A 171 6.01 -25.11 -30.97
N ALA A 172 5.52 -25.26 -29.74
CA ALA A 172 5.69 -24.28 -28.66
C ALA A 172 7.17 -23.89 -28.48
N THR A 173 8.08 -24.84 -28.73
CA THR A 173 9.53 -24.61 -28.69
C THR A 173 9.99 -23.68 -29.82
N ALA A 174 9.42 -23.82 -31.03
CA ALA A 174 9.72 -22.98 -32.18
C ALA A 174 9.20 -21.55 -31.99
N VAL A 175 7.96 -21.38 -31.50
CA VAL A 175 7.39 -20.05 -31.17
C VAL A 175 8.25 -19.35 -30.13
N ARG A 176 8.61 -20.04 -29.04
CA ARG A 176 9.47 -19.47 -28.00
C ARG A 176 10.86 -19.10 -28.53
N ARG A 177 11.44 -19.91 -29.42
CA ARG A 177 12.72 -19.58 -30.08
C ARG A 177 12.60 -18.32 -30.95
N ALA A 178 11.48 -18.15 -31.66
CA ALA A 178 11.21 -16.96 -32.45
C ALA A 178 11.12 -15.70 -31.57
N ILE A 179 10.40 -15.78 -30.44
CA ILE A 179 10.33 -14.68 -29.46
C ILE A 179 11.74 -14.34 -28.92
N GLN A 180 12.53 -15.35 -28.53
CA GLN A 180 13.89 -15.13 -28.04
C GLN A 180 14.77 -14.43 -29.08
N GLU A 181 14.64 -14.80 -30.34
CA GLU A 181 15.40 -14.18 -31.42
C GLU A 181 14.95 -12.73 -31.69
N PHE A 182 13.64 -12.47 -31.68
CA PHE A 182 13.11 -11.10 -31.72
C PHE A 182 13.68 -10.24 -30.58
N VAL A 183 13.62 -10.72 -29.34
CA VAL A 183 14.14 -9.98 -28.18
C VAL A 183 15.66 -9.75 -28.27
N ARG A 184 16.44 -10.69 -28.84
CA ARG A 184 17.88 -10.49 -29.07
C ARG A 184 18.18 -9.41 -30.10
N ARG A 185 17.31 -9.25 -31.10
CA ARG A 185 17.49 -8.28 -32.19
C ARG A 185 17.01 -6.88 -31.83
N GLU A 186 16.03 -6.76 -30.95
CA GLU A 186 15.45 -5.47 -30.54
C GLU A 186 16.35 -4.76 -29.51
N PRO A 187 17.07 -3.67 -29.88
CA PRO A 187 18.02 -3.01 -28.97
C PRO A 187 17.35 -2.46 -27.70
N ALA A 188 16.10 -2.02 -27.80
CA ALA A 188 15.32 -1.51 -26.66
C ALA A 188 15.06 -2.59 -25.59
N LEU A 189 15.14 -3.88 -25.95
CA LEU A 189 14.89 -5.02 -25.06
C LEU A 189 16.18 -5.70 -24.57
N SER A 190 17.35 -5.16 -24.90
CA SER A 190 18.65 -5.71 -24.49
C SER A 190 18.81 -5.94 -22.97
N TRP A 191 18.11 -5.15 -22.15
CA TRP A 191 18.07 -5.31 -20.69
C TRP A 191 17.37 -6.61 -20.25
N ALA A 192 16.43 -7.14 -21.04
CA ALA A 192 15.67 -8.36 -20.75
C ALA A 192 16.50 -9.64 -20.97
N LEU A 193 17.61 -9.55 -21.71
CA LEU A 193 18.56 -10.66 -21.91
C LEU A 193 19.25 -11.06 -20.61
N ARG A 194 19.30 -10.15 -19.63
CA ARG A 194 19.89 -10.41 -18.31
C ARG A 194 18.77 -10.72 -17.30
N PRO A 195 18.96 -11.75 -16.44
CA PRO A 195 18.00 -12.04 -15.39
C PRO A 195 17.84 -10.84 -14.45
N ALA A 196 16.66 -10.73 -13.82
CA ALA A 196 16.43 -9.70 -12.81
C ALA A 196 17.46 -9.82 -11.68
N PRO A 197 17.98 -8.70 -11.14
CA PRO A 197 18.96 -8.73 -10.05
C PRO A 197 18.41 -9.49 -8.84
N SER A 198 19.15 -10.51 -8.40
CA SER A 198 18.75 -11.27 -7.21
C SER A 198 19.24 -10.60 -5.92
N PRO A 199 18.58 -10.86 -4.77
CA PRO A 199 19.06 -10.37 -3.48
C PRO A 199 20.51 -10.77 -3.22
N SER A 200 21.36 -9.80 -2.84
CA SER A 200 22.74 -10.05 -2.40
C SER A 200 22.79 -11.04 -1.24
N LEU A 201 23.85 -11.85 -1.15
CA LEU A 201 23.99 -12.84 -0.07
C LEU A 201 23.89 -12.22 1.33
N LEU A 202 24.53 -11.07 1.56
CA LEU A 202 24.45 -10.34 2.83
C LEU A 202 23.01 -9.98 3.20
N TRP A 203 22.21 -9.55 2.23
CA TRP A 203 20.79 -9.27 2.44
C TRP A 203 20.01 -10.54 2.80
N ARG A 204 20.23 -11.65 2.08
CA ARG A 204 19.57 -12.92 2.40
C ARG A 204 19.89 -13.40 3.81
N ILE A 205 21.16 -13.28 4.23
CA ILE A 205 21.59 -13.59 5.59
C ILE A 205 20.91 -12.67 6.60
N ARG A 206 20.91 -11.36 6.36
CA ARG A 206 20.25 -10.37 7.23
C ARG A 206 18.77 -10.66 7.38
N GLU A 207 18.04 -10.95 6.30
CA GLU A 207 16.62 -11.28 6.37
C GLU A 207 16.37 -12.59 7.10
N LYS A 208 17.20 -13.63 6.86
CA LYS A 208 17.10 -14.89 7.61
C LYS A 208 17.36 -14.69 9.11
N LEU A 209 18.37 -13.92 9.48
CA LEU A 209 18.65 -13.58 10.87
C LEU A 209 17.54 -12.74 11.50
N HIS A 210 16.98 -11.78 10.78
CA HIS A 210 15.84 -10.99 11.24
C HIS A 210 14.59 -11.86 11.43
N PHE A 211 14.35 -12.81 10.53
CA PHE A 211 13.25 -13.77 10.64
C PHE A 211 13.42 -14.65 11.88
N LEU A 212 14.57 -15.33 12.01
CA LEU A 212 14.86 -16.21 13.15
C LEU A 212 14.86 -15.45 14.48
N GLY A 213 15.50 -14.28 14.52
CA GLY A 213 15.50 -13.42 15.71
C GLY A 213 14.09 -12.96 16.08
N GLY A 214 13.26 -12.60 15.08
CA GLY A 214 11.85 -12.27 15.31
C GLY A 214 11.04 -13.44 15.86
N LEU A 215 11.24 -14.66 15.35
CA LEU A 215 10.61 -15.87 15.90
C LEU A 215 11.03 -16.14 17.35
N VAL A 216 12.31 -15.96 17.68
CA VAL A 216 12.81 -16.08 19.06
C VAL A 216 12.15 -15.03 19.96
N VAL A 217 12.05 -13.77 19.51
CA VAL A 217 11.37 -12.71 20.26
C VAL A 217 9.88 -13.04 20.45
N ILE A 218 9.18 -13.52 19.42
CA ILE A 218 7.78 -13.95 19.51
C ILE A 218 7.64 -15.07 20.54
N LEU A 219 8.51 -16.08 20.49
CA LEU A 219 8.50 -17.21 21.42
C LEU A 219 8.73 -16.74 22.86
N LEU A 220 9.77 -15.93 23.10
CA LEU A 220 10.10 -15.41 24.44
C LEU A 220 8.98 -14.54 25.00
N LEU A 221 8.45 -13.60 24.20
CA LEU A 221 7.32 -12.77 24.61
C LEU A 221 6.07 -13.63 24.86
N GLY A 222 5.83 -14.66 24.05
CA GLY A 222 4.74 -15.61 24.24
C GLY A 222 4.86 -16.40 25.55
N LEU A 223 6.06 -16.90 25.87
CA LEU A 223 6.32 -17.61 27.13
C LEU A 223 6.13 -16.70 28.35
N VAL A 224 6.64 -15.47 28.29
CA VAL A 224 6.45 -14.47 29.36
C VAL A 224 4.99 -14.06 29.48
N PHE A 225 4.25 -14.01 28.38
CA PHE A 225 2.83 -13.64 28.35
C PHE A 225 1.90 -14.77 28.84
N LEU A 226 2.31 -16.04 28.70
CA LEU A 226 1.50 -17.22 29.05
C LEU A 226 0.80 -17.14 30.43
N PRO A 227 1.47 -16.78 31.55
CA PRO A 227 0.80 -16.65 32.84
C PRO A 227 -0.27 -15.54 32.89
N PHE A 228 -0.15 -14.52 32.04
CA PHE A 228 -1.10 -13.40 31.95
C PHE A 228 -2.23 -13.65 30.94
N ALA A 229 -2.12 -14.70 30.11
CA ALA A 229 -3.09 -14.99 29.07
C ALA A 229 -4.53 -15.16 29.57
N PRO A 230 -4.82 -15.83 30.72
CA PRO A 230 -6.19 -15.92 31.25
C PRO A 230 -6.79 -14.55 31.58
N ILE A 231 -6.00 -13.66 32.18
CA ILE A 231 -6.42 -12.29 32.51
C ILE A 231 -6.66 -11.49 31.23
N PHE A 232 -5.75 -11.59 30.25
CA PHE A 232 -5.92 -10.95 28.96
C PHE A 232 -7.21 -11.41 28.27
N VAL A 233 -7.47 -12.72 28.25
CA VAL A 233 -8.69 -13.29 27.67
C VAL A 233 -9.93 -12.79 28.41
N ALA A 234 -9.92 -12.76 29.75
CA ALA A 234 -11.04 -12.23 30.52
C ALA A 234 -11.33 -10.76 30.18
N ILE A 235 -10.30 -9.91 30.13
CA ILE A 235 -10.44 -8.50 29.74
C ILE A 235 -10.91 -8.37 28.29
N LEU A 236 -10.36 -9.16 27.37
CA LEU A 236 -10.77 -9.18 25.96
C LEU A 236 -12.25 -9.49 25.84
N ARG A 237 -12.70 -10.58 26.47
CA ARG A 237 -14.09 -11.02 26.43
C ARG A 237 -15.01 -9.99 27.07
N TRP A 238 -14.64 -9.42 28.21
CA TRP A 238 -15.40 -8.34 28.83
C TRP A 238 -15.54 -7.13 27.91
N LYS A 239 -14.44 -6.69 27.26
CA LYS A 239 -14.46 -5.58 26.30
C LYS A 239 -15.24 -5.88 25.03
N GLU A 240 -15.21 -7.11 24.53
CA GLU A 240 -16.02 -7.52 23.36
C GLU A 240 -17.52 -7.51 23.65
N GLU A 241 -17.94 -7.70 24.91
CA GLU A 241 -19.35 -7.65 25.31
C GLU A 241 -19.82 -6.26 25.75
N THR A 242 -18.91 -5.41 26.28
CA THR A 242 -19.28 -4.12 26.89
C THR A 242 -18.97 -2.89 26.04
N ASP A 243 -18.06 -2.99 25.06
CA ASP A 243 -17.78 -1.86 24.18
C ASP A 243 -19.05 -1.50 23.35
N PRO A 244 -19.35 -0.21 23.15
CA PRO A 244 -20.50 0.22 22.38
C PRO A 244 -20.50 -0.35 20.95
N HIS A 245 -21.66 -0.84 20.50
CA HIS A 245 -21.84 -1.37 19.15
C HIS A 245 -22.51 -0.35 18.23
N PRO A 246 -22.11 -0.21 16.95
CA PRO A 246 -22.74 0.74 16.01
C PRO A 246 -24.25 0.58 15.87
N GLN A 247 -24.78 -0.65 15.91
CA GLN A 247 -26.24 -0.89 15.85
C GLN A 247 -27.00 -0.31 17.04
N GLN A 248 -26.34 -0.04 18.16
CA GLN A 248 -26.98 0.58 19.33
C GLN A 248 -27.17 2.08 19.14
N ASN A 249 -26.63 2.67 18.06
CA ASN A 249 -26.84 4.05 17.69
C ASN A 249 -27.93 4.16 16.61
N PRO A 250 -29.18 4.54 16.96
CA PRO A 250 -30.28 4.68 16.00
C PRO A 250 -30.04 5.79 14.96
N ASN A 251 -29.05 6.68 15.20
CA ASN A 251 -28.59 7.70 14.28
C ASN A 251 -27.43 7.24 13.39
N PHE A 252 -27.03 5.97 13.45
CA PHE A 252 -26.05 5.39 12.52
C PHE A 252 -26.69 5.20 11.13
N ARG A 253 -27.03 6.33 10.50
CA ARG A 253 -27.46 6.40 9.10
C ARG A 253 -26.30 6.96 8.30
N LEU A 254 -25.89 6.22 7.27
CA LEU A 254 -25.00 6.75 6.25
C LEU A 254 -25.70 7.94 5.57
N SER A 255 -25.21 9.16 5.78
CA SER A 255 -25.71 10.32 5.03
C SER A 255 -25.41 10.10 3.54
N GLN A 256 -26.43 10.16 2.68
CA GLN A 256 -26.27 10.11 1.22
C GLN A 256 -25.26 11.15 0.69
N PHE A 257 -25.15 12.31 1.34
CA PHE A 257 -24.27 13.43 0.97
C PHE A 257 -22.76 13.13 1.06
N HIS A 258 -22.32 12.26 1.97
CA HIS A 258 -20.91 11.84 2.03
C HIS A 258 -20.51 10.89 0.88
N ARG A 259 -21.47 10.18 0.27
CA ARG A 259 -21.18 9.21 -0.80
C ARG A 259 -20.84 9.86 -2.14
N LEU A 260 -21.47 11.00 -2.46
CA LEU A 260 -21.28 11.69 -3.74
C LEU A 260 -19.86 12.24 -3.93
N HIS A 261 -19.25 12.78 -2.88
CA HIS A 261 -17.88 13.29 -2.97
C HIS A 261 -16.84 12.16 -2.99
N LEU A 262 -17.06 11.07 -2.25
CA LEU A 262 -16.16 9.91 -2.25
C LEU A 262 -16.18 9.16 -3.59
N ALA A 263 -17.34 9.04 -4.22
CA ALA A 263 -17.48 8.41 -5.54
C ALA A 263 -16.69 9.16 -6.65
N GLN A 264 -16.43 10.46 -6.48
CA GLN A 264 -15.61 11.24 -7.42
C GLN A 264 -14.11 10.98 -7.26
N ASP A 265 -13.69 10.37 -6.15
CA ASP A 265 -12.29 10.09 -5.84
C ASP A 265 -11.99 8.56 -5.81
N GLU A 266 -12.84 7.78 -6.47
CA GLU A 266 -12.81 6.31 -6.56
C GLU A 266 -12.77 5.87 -8.02
N ASP A 267 -12.28 4.65 -8.24
CA ASP A 267 -12.39 3.91 -9.50
C ASP A 267 -11.83 4.65 -10.74
N PHE A 268 -10.63 5.24 -10.61
CA PHE A 268 -9.97 6.02 -11.65
C PHE A 268 -9.44 5.19 -12.82
N PHE A 269 -8.71 4.11 -12.52
CA PHE A 269 -8.00 3.26 -13.48
C PHE A 269 -8.07 1.80 -13.01
N SER A 270 -7.22 0.94 -13.58
CA SER A 270 -7.00 -0.41 -13.05
C SER A 270 -6.49 -0.39 -11.62
N GLN A 271 -5.72 0.64 -11.24
CA GLN A 271 -5.30 0.90 -9.87
C GLN A 271 -6.13 2.02 -9.23
N ASN A 272 -6.32 1.92 -7.92
CA ASN A 272 -7.01 2.88 -7.09
C ASN A 272 -6.32 3.10 -5.74
N GLN A 273 -6.81 4.12 -5.02
CA GLN A 273 -6.31 4.53 -3.72
C GLN A 273 -7.41 4.46 -2.66
N PHE A 274 -6.99 4.22 -1.42
CA PHE A 274 -7.90 4.25 -0.28
C PHE A 274 -7.20 4.85 0.93
N SER A 275 -7.89 5.73 1.66
CA SER A 275 -7.40 6.41 2.87
C SER A 275 -8.51 6.42 3.92
N VAL A 276 -8.21 5.93 5.13
CA VAL A 276 -9.15 5.89 6.26
C VAL A 276 -8.45 6.34 7.52
N VAL A 277 -9.11 7.16 8.33
CA VAL A 277 -8.62 7.52 9.66
C VAL A 277 -9.67 7.24 10.72
N GLY A 278 -9.35 6.33 11.64
CA GLY A 278 -10.23 5.94 12.74
C GLY A 278 -9.65 6.32 14.10
N PHE A 279 -10.50 6.51 15.10
CA PHE A 279 -10.07 6.66 16.49
C PHE A 279 -9.76 5.30 17.11
N ILE A 280 -8.69 5.21 17.90
CA ILE A 280 -8.35 4.02 18.67
C ILE A 280 -9.15 4.07 19.98
N LYS A 281 -9.85 2.97 20.31
CA LYS A 281 -10.61 2.81 21.55
C LYS A 281 -9.73 3.07 22.79
N PRO A 282 -10.30 3.61 23.87
CA PRO A 282 -9.53 4.05 25.02
C PRO A 282 -8.94 2.89 25.84
N GLY A 283 -7.88 3.21 26.58
CA GLY A 283 -7.27 2.32 27.57
C GLY A 283 -6.04 1.57 27.06
N TRP A 284 -5.12 1.29 28.00
CA TRP A 284 -3.85 0.62 27.74
C TRP A 284 -4.01 -0.77 27.13
N PHE A 285 -5.10 -1.49 27.46
CA PHE A 285 -5.40 -2.79 26.87
C PHE A 285 -5.57 -2.70 25.35
N ARG A 286 -6.45 -1.81 24.86
CA ARG A 286 -6.71 -1.66 23.42
C ARG A 286 -5.48 -1.16 22.67
N TYR A 287 -4.82 -0.13 23.21
CA TYR A 287 -3.62 0.44 22.60
C TYR A 287 -2.45 -0.55 22.59
N GLY A 288 -2.16 -1.21 23.71
CA GLY A 288 -1.08 -2.19 23.82
C GLY A 288 -1.31 -3.40 22.90
N THR A 289 -2.54 -3.90 22.84
CA THR A 289 -2.91 -5.01 21.96
C THR A 289 -2.73 -4.62 20.49
N LEU A 290 -3.24 -3.44 20.09
CA LEU A 290 -3.05 -2.93 18.72
C LEU A 290 -1.57 -2.82 18.36
N ARG A 291 -0.73 -2.29 19.25
CA ARG A 291 0.71 -2.15 19.03
C ARG A 291 1.39 -3.50 18.80
N VAL A 292 1.04 -4.52 19.57
CA VAL A 292 1.55 -5.89 19.39
C VAL A 292 1.04 -6.47 18.07
N ILE A 293 -0.25 -6.31 17.76
CA ILE A 293 -0.83 -6.82 16.51
C ILE A 293 -0.18 -6.17 15.29
N LEU A 294 -0.04 -4.84 15.25
CA LEU A 294 0.60 -4.17 14.11
C LEU A 294 2.07 -4.59 13.96
N TRP A 295 2.77 -4.82 15.05
CA TRP A 295 4.13 -5.38 14.99
C TRP A 295 4.15 -6.80 14.40
N LEU A 296 3.20 -7.66 14.79
CA LEU A 296 3.05 -9.01 14.23
C LEU A 296 2.64 -8.97 12.75
N ILE A 297 1.72 -8.08 12.36
CA ILE A 297 1.33 -7.85 10.97
C ILE A 297 2.54 -7.41 10.15
N ASN A 298 3.34 -6.48 10.66
CA ASN A 298 4.56 -6.04 9.97
C ASN A 298 5.57 -7.17 9.79
N PHE A 299 5.75 -8.02 10.82
CA PHE A 299 6.61 -9.20 10.73
C PHE A 299 6.09 -10.20 9.70
N ALA A 300 4.79 -10.51 9.73
CA ALA A 300 4.13 -11.42 8.80
C ALA A 300 4.15 -10.89 7.37
N ALA A 301 3.86 -9.61 7.14
CA ALA A 301 3.93 -8.96 5.83
C ALA A 301 5.32 -9.08 5.21
N ARG A 302 6.38 -8.89 6.01
CA ARG A 302 7.76 -8.96 5.53
C ARG A 302 8.23 -10.39 5.22
N HIS A 303 7.83 -11.37 6.04
CA HIS A 303 8.46 -12.71 6.02
C HIS A 303 7.55 -13.85 5.55
N ILE A 304 6.23 -13.69 5.67
CA ILE A 304 5.24 -14.73 5.36
C ILE A 304 4.46 -14.34 4.11
N PHE A 305 3.93 -13.12 4.08
CA PHE A 305 3.10 -12.59 2.98
C PHE A 305 3.94 -11.76 2.01
N ASN A 306 5.06 -12.30 1.55
CA ASN A 306 6.06 -11.58 0.73
C ASN A 306 6.09 -11.99 -0.75
N ASN A 307 5.08 -12.74 -1.21
CA ASN A 307 4.99 -13.30 -2.56
C ASN A 307 3.77 -12.78 -3.34
N GLY A 308 3.34 -11.55 -3.09
CA GLY A 308 2.22 -10.91 -3.80
C GLY A 308 0.82 -11.37 -3.39
N ASP A 309 0.71 -12.05 -2.25
CA ASP A 309 -0.56 -12.44 -1.64
C ASP A 309 -0.54 -12.03 -0.16
N LEU A 310 -1.58 -11.31 0.27
CA LEU A 310 -1.79 -10.93 1.67
C LEU A 310 -2.87 -11.81 2.30
N GLY A 311 -2.47 -12.67 3.23
CA GLY A 311 -3.40 -13.38 4.11
C GLY A 311 -3.69 -14.83 3.74
N THR A 312 -3.11 -15.40 2.68
CA THR A 312 -3.23 -16.84 2.41
C THR A 312 -2.51 -17.64 3.48
N VAL A 313 -3.25 -18.51 4.16
CA VAL A 313 -2.70 -19.46 5.16
C VAL A 313 -3.21 -20.85 4.80
N PRO A 314 -2.45 -21.65 4.02
CA PRO A 314 -2.92 -22.93 3.50
C PRO A 314 -3.31 -23.92 4.60
N LEU A 315 -2.55 -23.94 5.70
CA LEU A 315 -2.82 -24.80 6.86
C LEU A 315 -4.20 -24.53 7.48
N LEU A 316 -4.70 -23.30 7.37
CA LEU A 316 -6.01 -22.88 7.90
C LEU A 316 -7.09 -22.79 6.81
N LYS A 317 -6.79 -23.19 5.57
CA LYS A 317 -7.66 -23.04 4.38
C LYS A 317 -8.16 -21.60 4.19
N LEU A 318 -7.30 -20.62 4.49
CA LEU A 318 -7.61 -19.21 4.30
C LEU A 318 -6.98 -18.73 3.00
N SER A 319 -7.78 -18.05 2.18
CA SER A 319 -7.31 -17.40 0.95
C SER A 319 -7.01 -15.93 1.24
N GLY A 320 -5.96 -15.40 0.62
CA GLY A 320 -5.52 -14.02 0.73
C GLY A 320 -6.07 -13.14 -0.38
N VAL A 321 -5.56 -11.92 -0.43
CA VAL A 321 -5.84 -10.91 -1.44
C VAL A 321 -4.54 -10.58 -2.17
N ASP A 322 -4.56 -10.67 -3.49
CA ASP A 322 -3.42 -10.42 -4.38
C ASP A 322 -3.53 -9.09 -5.16
N THR A 323 -4.63 -8.36 -4.97
CA THR A 323 -4.95 -7.08 -5.63
C THR A 323 -4.38 -5.85 -4.91
N ILE A 324 -3.73 -6.02 -3.75
CA ILE A 324 -3.13 -4.89 -3.00
C ILE A 324 -1.72 -4.68 -3.53
N HIS A 325 -1.34 -3.46 -3.92
CA HIS A 325 0.06 -3.12 -4.23
C HIS A 325 0.85 -2.78 -2.98
N PHE A 326 0.31 -1.86 -2.17
CA PHE A 326 0.91 -1.36 -0.95
C PHE A 326 -0.16 -1.06 0.09
N ALA A 327 0.08 -1.44 1.33
CA ALA A 327 -0.78 -1.08 2.46
C ALA A 327 0.05 -0.61 3.65
N ASN A 328 -0.41 0.44 4.33
CA ASN A 328 0.33 1.13 5.36
C ASN A 328 -0.58 1.46 6.56
N TRP A 329 -0.15 1.01 7.75
CA TRP A 329 -0.82 1.25 9.02
C TRP A 329 0.01 2.20 9.87
N ILE A 330 -0.56 3.36 10.20
CA ILE A 330 0.15 4.46 10.84
C ILE A 330 -0.65 4.99 12.03
N VAL A 331 -0.11 4.82 13.22
CA VAL A 331 -0.63 5.39 14.46
C VAL A 331 -0.19 6.84 14.55
N ILE A 332 -1.16 7.75 14.58
CA ILE A 332 -0.96 9.20 14.58
C ILE A 332 -1.55 9.84 15.85
N ASP A 333 -1.34 11.14 16.01
CA ASP A 333 -1.87 11.96 17.11
C ASP A 333 -1.57 11.41 18.50
N ARG A 334 -0.33 10.96 18.70
CA ARG A 334 0.14 10.39 19.97
C ARG A 334 -0.68 9.17 20.41
N GLY A 335 -1.06 8.31 19.46
CA GLY A 335 -1.75 7.06 19.74
C GLY A 335 -3.27 7.15 19.84
N ARG A 336 -3.87 8.25 19.35
CA ARG A 336 -5.32 8.48 19.41
C ARG A 336 -6.04 8.03 18.15
N ARG A 337 -5.39 8.11 16.99
CA ARG A 337 -5.96 7.73 15.70
C ARG A 337 -5.02 6.78 14.96
N GLU A 338 -5.60 5.99 14.09
CA GLU A 338 -4.90 5.12 13.15
C GLU A 338 -5.29 5.55 11.73
N LEU A 339 -4.28 5.87 10.93
CA LEU A 339 -4.38 6.15 9.51
C LEU A 339 -3.99 4.89 8.75
N PHE A 340 -4.93 4.37 7.96
CA PHE A 340 -4.72 3.30 7.02
C PHE A 340 -4.73 3.85 5.59
N ILE A 341 -3.71 3.49 4.83
CA ILE A 341 -3.54 3.91 3.44
C ILE A 341 -3.26 2.66 2.60
N SER A 342 -4.02 2.47 1.51
CA SER A 342 -3.83 1.38 0.56
C SER A 342 -3.79 1.88 -0.89
N ASN A 343 -3.05 1.18 -1.74
CA ASN A 343 -3.12 1.24 -3.20
C ASN A 343 -3.44 -0.17 -3.71
N TYR A 344 -4.45 -0.33 -4.56
CA TYR A 344 -5.03 -1.62 -4.91
C TYR A 344 -5.60 -1.64 -6.33
N ASP A 345 -5.98 -2.81 -6.81
CA ASP A 345 -6.60 -3.02 -8.13
C ASP A 345 -8.13 -3.06 -8.08
N GLY A 346 -8.76 -2.65 -9.18
CA GLY A 346 -10.20 -2.78 -9.37
C GLY A 346 -11.00 -1.75 -8.58
N SER A 347 -12.31 -1.97 -8.47
CA SER A 347 -13.20 -1.02 -7.80
C SER A 347 -13.07 -1.07 -6.28
N LEU A 348 -13.41 0.02 -5.58
CA LEU A 348 -13.44 0.02 -4.12
C LEU A 348 -14.43 -1.04 -3.57
N GLU A 349 -15.54 -1.26 -4.26
CA GLU A 349 -16.55 -2.24 -3.85
C GLU A 349 -16.01 -3.68 -3.95
N ASP A 350 -15.36 -4.03 -5.05
CA ASP A 350 -14.73 -5.34 -5.23
C ASP A 350 -13.59 -5.55 -4.23
N TYR A 351 -12.77 -4.53 -4.04
CA TYR A 351 -11.73 -4.51 -3.04
C TYR A 351 -12.30 -4.79 -1.65
N MET A 352 -13.38 -4.11 -1.26
CA MET A 352 -14.03 -4.37 0.03
C MET A 352 -14.64 -5.76 0.13
N ASN A 353 -15.27 -6.26 -0.93
CA ASN A 353 -15.83 -7.61 -0.97
C ASN A 353 -14.75 -8.67 -0.77
N ASP A 354 -13.60 -8.53 -1.43
CA ASP A 354 -12.46 -9.43 -1.25
C ASP A 354 -11.95 -9.42 0.18
N PHE A 355 -11.84 -8.23 0.78
CA PHE A 355 -11.41 -8.09 2.16
C PHE A 355 -12.36 -8.77 3.14
N ILE A 356 -13.67 -8.60 2.96
CA ILE A 356 -14.68 -9.19 3.84
C ILE A 356 -14.75 -10.72 3.65
N ASN A 357 -14.75 -11.18 2.40
CA ASN A 357 -14.95 -12.59 2.09
C ASN A 357 -13.70 -13.44 2.36
N LYS A 358 -12.51 -12.94 2.04
CA LYS A 358 -11.25 -13.69 2.10
C LYS A 358 -10.50 -13.45 3.42
N VAL A 359 -10.42 -12.19 3.85
CA VAL A 359 -9.51 -11.76 4.94
C VAL A 359 -10.20 -11.00 6.09
N ALA A 360 -11.50 -11.17 6.32
CA ALA A 360 -12.21 -10.52 7.44
C ALA A 360 -11.57 -10.80 8.80
N TRP A 361 -10.95 -11.96 8.97
CA TRP A 361 -10.20 -12.30 10.19
C TRP A 361 -9.01 -11.35 10.42
N GLY A 362 -8.31 -10.96 9.35
CA GLY A 362 -7.19 -10.04 9.37
C GLY A 362 -7.64 -8.59 9.58
N LEU A 363 -8.74 -8.19 8.93
CA LEU A 363 -9.40 -6.91 9.20
C LEU A 363 -9.78 -6.78 10.69
N ASN A 364 -10.38 -7.82 11.26
CA ASN A 364 -10.76 -7.84 12.67
C ASN A 364 -9.55 -7.68 13.59
N LEU A 365 -8.43 -8.35 13.30
CA LEU A 365 -7.19 -8.19 14.07
C LEU A 365 -6.67 -6.76 14.00
N ALA A 366 -6.57 -6.19 12.80
CA ALA A 366 -6.02 -4.86 12.62
C ALA A 366 -6.93 -3.76 13.20
N PHE A 367 -8.24 -3.86 12.99
CA PHE A 367 -9.13 -2.70 13.13
C PHE A 367 -10.19 -2.81 14.23
N SER A 368 -10.35 -3.96 14.92
CA SER A 368 -11.34 -4.09 16.02
C SER A 368 -11.07 -3.22 17.25
N HIS A 369 -9.88 -2.62 17.28
CA HIS A 369 -9.46 -1.61 18.23
C HIS A 369 -9.99 -0.20 17.89
N GLY A 370 -10.61 -0.01 16.71
CA GLY A 370 -11.19 1.25 16.26
C GLY A 370 -12.56 1.54 16.87
N VAL A 371 -12.84 2.80 17.17
CA VAL A 371 -14.18 3.28 17.57
C VAL A 371 -15.19 2.94 16.47
N ASP A 372 -16.38 2.50 16.88
CA ASP A 372 -17.46 2.00 16.02
C ASP A 372 -17.11 0.74 15.19
N TYR A 373 -15.98 0.06 15.40
CA TYR A 373 -15.76 -1.20 14.67
C TYR A 373 -16.82 -2.26 15.08
N PRO A 374 -17.39 -3.02 14.12
CA PRO A 374 -18.43 -4.00 14.44
C PRO A 374 -17.97 -5.05 15.46
N LYS A 375 -18.91 -5.61 16.23
CA LYS A 375 -18.58 -6.53 17.33
C LYS A 375 -17.77 -7.74 16.83
N THR A 376 -16.59 -7.90 17.40
CA THR A 376 -15.72 -9.06 17.18
C THR A 376 -15.81 -10.05 18.32
N ARG A 377 -15.48 -11.30 18.02
CA ARG A 377 -15.26 -12.35 19.00
C ARG A 377 -13.86 -12.92 18.82
N TRP A 378 -13.12 -13.00 19.92
CA TRP A 378 -11.74 -13.51 19.93
C TRP A 378 -10.82 -12.75 18.96
N LEU A 379 -11.08 -11.46 18.74
CA LEU A 379 -10.40 -10.58 17.77
C LEU A 379 -10.47 -10.99 16.29
N VAL A 380 -10.96 -12.19 15.95
CA VAL A 380 -10.90 -12.73 14.57
C VAL A 380 -12.27 -13.07 13.98
N LYS A 381 -13.28 -13.36 14.80
CA LYS A 381 -14.62 -13.80 14.34
C LYS A 381 -15.62 -12.64 14.37
N GLY A 382 -16.64 -12.70 13.51
CA GLY A 382 -17.65 -11.63 13.39
C GLY A 382 -17.06 -10.38 12.74
N GLY A 383 -17.28 -9.22 13.33
CA GLY A 383 -16.66 -7.96 12.93
C GLY A 383 -16.99 -7.59 11.49
N ALA A 384 -15.96 -7.53 10.63
CA ALA A 384 -16.07 -7.21 9.21
C ALA A 384 -17.04 -8.11 8.42
N ARG A 385 -17.36 -9.31 8.93
CA ARG A 385 -18.40 -10.18 8.32
C ARG A 385 -19.82 -9.62 8.42
N ASP A 386 -20.07 -8.68 9.33
CA ASP A 386 -21.27 -7.85 9.26
C ASP A 386 -21.03 -6.76 8.20
N GLU A 387 -21.16 -7.17 6.94
CA GLU A 387 -20.77 -6.38 5.78
C GLU A 387 -21.43 -5.00 5.77
N GLN A 388 -22.73 -4.94 6.07
CA GLN A 388 -23.50 -3.69 6.02
C GLN A 388 -22.98 -2.68 7.04
N ILE A 389 -22.77 -3.10 8.29
CA ILE A 389 -22.21 -2.20 9.30
C ILE A 389 -20.77 -1.88 8.98
N TYR A 390 -19.97 -2.88 8.63
CA TYR A 390 -18.54 -2.67 8.38
C TYR A 390 -18.31 -1.67 7.26
N LYS A 391 -18.99 -1.83 6.11
CA LYS A 391 -18.93 -0.86 5.01
C LYS A 391 -19.44 0.50 5.47
N ALA A 392 -20.50 0.57 6.27
CA ALA A 392 -20.99 1.84 6.79
C ALA A 392 -19.97 2.56 7.71
N VAL A 393 -19.34 1.84 8.62
CA VAL A 393 -18.28 2.37 9.51
C VAL A 393 -17.09 2.83 8.67
N LEU A 394 -16.68 2.02 7.71
CA LEU A 394 -15.58 2.32 6.84
C LEU A 394 -15.83 3.61 6.04
N ARG A 395 -17.01 3.75 5.42
CA ARG A 395 -17.40 4.96 4.68
C ARG A 395 -17.48 6.20 5.58
N LYS A 396 -17.84 6.04 6.86
CA LYS A 396 -17.83 7.14 7.84
C LYS A 396 -16.41 7.66 8.15
N TYR A 397 -15.42 6.78 8.17
CA TYR A 397 -14.02 7.11 8.51
C TYR A 397 -13.11 7.27 7.28
N GLN A 398 -13.63 7.00 6.09
CA GLN A 398 -12.95 7.24 4.83
C GLN A 398 -12.75 8.75 4.64
N ILE A 399 -11.55 9.11 4.22
CA ILE A 399 -11.15 10.49 3.98
C ILE A 399 -10.72 10.68 2.54
N ARG A 400 -10.97 11.89 2.03
CA ARG A 400 -10.59 12.29 0.69
C ARG A 400 -9.08 12.37 0.56
N THR A 401 -8.55 11.80 -0.53
CA THR A 401 -7.16 11.99 -0.94
C THR A 401 -7.11 13.13 -1.95
N GLN A 402 -6.52 14.27 -1.58
CA GLN A 402 -6.51 15.47 -2.42
C GLN A 402 -5.58 15.34 -3.62
N VAL A 403 -4.47 14.61 -3.45
CA VAL A 403 -3.53 14.32 -4.55
C VAL A 403 -3.18 12.84 -4.52
N TRP A 404 -3.24 12.16 -5.67
CA TRP A 404 -2.78 10.78 -5.79
C TRP A 404 -2.04 10.54 -7.11
N TYR A 405 -0.80 10.09 -6.99
CA TYR A 405 0.07 9.72 -8.10
C TYR A 405 0.28 8.20 -8.12
N PRO A 406 -0.16 7.51 -9.19
CA PRO A 406 0.30 6.17 -9.53
C PRO A 406 1.33 6.20 -10.68
N ALA A 407 2.47 5.53 -10.52
CA ALA A 407 3.50 5.50 -11.55
C ALA A 407 3.13 4.67 -12.79
N TYR A 408 2.23 3.69 -12.64
CA TYR A 408 1.83 2.73 -13.67
C TYR A 408 0.34 2.35 -13.50
N PRO A 409 -0.59 3.29 -13.74
CA PRO A 409 -2.01 3.18 -13.36
C PRO A 409 -2.75 2.00 -14.01
N ASP A 410 -2.27 1.55 -15.17
CA ASP A 410 -2.92 0.53 -15.99
C ASP A 410 -2.40 -0.89 -15.71
N LEU A 411 -1.44 -1.06 -14.78
CA LEU A 411 -0.86 -2.36 -14.45
C LEU A 411 -1.38 -2.89 -13.12
N SER A 412 -2.22 -3.93 -13.15
CA SER A 412 -2.62 -4.64 -11.93
C SER A 412 -1.44 -5.36 -11.26
N ALA A 413 -1.54 -5.65 -9.96
CA ALA A 413 -0.53 -6.42 -9.23
C ALA A 413 -0.32 -7.82 -9.86
N ILE A 414 -1.40 -8.44 -10.33
CA ILE A 414 -1.36 -9.71 -11.06
C ILE A 414 -0.60 -9.54 -12.39
N ASN A 415 -0.88 -8.50 -13.16
CA ASN A 415 -0.16 -8.22 -14.42
C ASN A 415 1.32 -7.97 -14.18
N ILE A 416 1.68 -7.21 -13.13
CA ILE A 416 3.09 -6.98 -12.76
C ILE A 416 3.78 -8.30 -12.42
N SER A 417 3.11 -9.17 -11.65
CA SER A 417 3.63 -10.50 -11.34
C SER A 417 3.79 -11.35 -12.60
N ASN A 418 2.80 -11.36 -13.48
CA ASN A 418 2.83 -12.12 -14.74
C ASN A 418 3.95 -11.64 -15.67
N ASN A 419 4.11 -10.33 -15.84
CA ASN A 419 5.16 -9.73 -16.67
C ASN A 419 6.56 -10.12 -16.16
N ALA A 420 6.75 -10.16 -14.84
CA ALA A 420 7.99 -10.65 -14.25
C ALA A 420 8.22 -12.16 -14.53
N GLN A 421 7.17 -12.98 -14.53
CA GLN A 421 7.26 -14.41 -14.89
C GLN A 421 7.55 -14.62 -16.38
N ILE A 422 6.96 -13.79 -17.26
CA ILE A 422 7.28 -13.77 -18.70
C ILE A 422 8.79 -13.55 -18.88
N ARG A 423 9.33 -12.50 -18.26
CA ARG A 423 10.78 -12.23 -18.33
C ARG A 423 11.61 -13.37 -17.75
N ALA A 424 11.24 -13.90 -16.58
CA ALA A 424 11.99 -14.97 -15.92
C ALA A 424 12.10 -16.23 -16.78
N GLY A 425 10.99 -16.63 -17.41
CA GLY A 425 10.95 -17.80 -18.29
C GLY A 425 11.51 -17.55 -19.69
N LEU A 426 11.80 -16.31 -20.10
CA LEU A 426 12.18 -15.99 -21.47
C LEU A 426 13.44 -16.73 -21.93
N PHE A 427 14.50 -16.77 -21.11
CA PHE A 427 15.76 -17.45 -21.44
C PHE A 427 16.12 -18.62 -20.50
N GLN A 428 15.21 -19.00 -19.59
CA GLN A 428 15.41 -20.15 -18.72
C GLN A 428 15.37 -21.47 -19.52
N PRO A 429 16.17 -22.49 -19.21
CA PRO A 429 15.96 -23.83 -19.76
C PRO A 429 14.57 -24.35 -19.36
N LEU A 430 13.70 -24.61 -20.33
CA LEU A 430 12.33 -25.13 -20.12
C LEU A 430 12.13 -26.35 -21.01
N ASP A 431 11.44 -27.37 -20.50
CA ASP A 431 10.93 -28.47 -21.30
C ASP A 431 9.69 -28.03 -22.11
N THR A 432 9.11 -28.94 -22.89
CA THR A 432 7.94 -28.65 -23.75
C THR A 432 6.72 -28.20 -22.95
N THR A 433 6.40 -28.88 -21.84
CA THR A 433 5.24 -28.55 -21.00
C THR A 433 5.41 -27.20 -20.31
N ALA A 434 6.59 -26.93 -19.76
CA ALA A 434 6.92 -25.64 -19.16
C ALA A 434 6.97 -24.51 -20.20
N THR A 435 7.37 -24.82 -21.44
CA THR A 435 7.32 -23.85 -22.55
C THR A 435 5.89 -23.50 -22.92
N GLN A 436 4.97 -24.47 -23.00
CA GLN A 436 3.54 -24.22 -23.22
C GLN A 436 2.93 -23.38 -22.10
N ALA A 437 3.22 -23.71 -20.83
CA ALA A 437 2.75 -22.96 -19.68
C ALA A 437 3.35 -21.54 -19.60
N TRP A 438 4.55 -21.32 -20.15
CA TRP A 438 5.12 -19.99 -20.28
C TRP A 438 4.45 -19.19 -21.40
N LEU A 439 4.19 -19.82 -22.56
CA LEU A 439 3.48 -19.18 -23.68
C LEU A 439 2.05 -18.79 -23.31
N SER A 440 1.36 -19.56 -22.48
CA SER A 440 -0.01 -19.24 -22.03
C SER A 440 -0.10 -18.01 -21.12
N ARG A 441 1.03 -17.35 -20.82
CA ARG A 441 1.09 -16.08 -20.08
C ARG A 441 1.03 -14.86 -20.99
N LEU A 442 1.27 -15.06 -22.29
CA LEU A 442 1.32 -14.05 -23.35
C LEU A 442 -0.04 -13.95 -24.07
#